data_AF-A0A7C8YI41-F1
#
_entry.id   AF-A0A7C8YI41-F1
#
_cell.length_a   1.000
_cell.length_b   1.000
_cell.length_c   1.000
_cell.angle_alpha   90.00
_cell.angle_beta   90.00
_cell.angle_gamma   90.00
#
_symmetry.space_group_name_H-M   'P 1'
#
loop_
_entity.id
_entity.type
_entity.pdbx_description
1 polymer ?
#
loop_
_entity_poly.entity_id
_entity_poly.type
_entity_poly.pdbx_seq_one_letter_code
_entity_poly.pdbx_strand_id
1 'polypeptide(L)'
;NLEARRRMTFFTNSLFMTMPYAPYVRNMLSFSVLTPYYKEDVLYSWDELHEENEDGISILFYLQKIYPDEWSNFLERINDPKLGYASKDSKELVRHWVSYRGQTLSRTVRGMMYYRQALDLQCFLEYAEDTVMFGGYRTIEQSDAHKKIFDYAQALTDLKFTYVVSCQVYG
;
A
#
# COMPACT_ATOMS: atom_id res chain seq x y z
N ASN A 1 -15.27 -11.89 5.16
CA ASN A 1 -14.73 -11.59 3.82
C ASN A 1 -14.25 -12.89 3.16
N LEU A 2 -14.97 -13.38 2.14
CA LEU A 2 -14.67 -14.66 1.46
C LEU A 2 -13.39 -14.58 0.61
N GLU A 3 -13.16 -13.45 -0.04
CA GLU A 3 -11.99 -13.21 -0.88
C GLU A 3 -10.69 -13.23 -0.06
N ALA A 4 -10.71 -12.63 1.13
CA ALA A 4 -9.58 -12.68 2.06
C ALA A 4 -9.21 -14.12 2.43
N ARG A 5 -10.21 -14.96 2.73
CA ARG A 5 -10.00 -16.39 3.03
C ARG A 5 -9.38 -17.10 1.83
N ARG A 6 -9.91 -16.88 0.63
CA ARG A 6 -9.40 -17.46 -0.62
C ARG A 6 -7.92 -17.10 -0.82
N ARG A 7 -7.56 -15.82 -0.73
CA ARG A 7 -6.17 -15.34 -0.90
C ARG A 7 -5.23 -15.94 0.14
N MET A 8 -5.67 -15.99 1.40
CA MET A 8 -4.87 -16.55 2.48
C MET A 8 -4.65 -18.05 2.33
N THR A 9 -5.66 -18.80 1.89
CA THR A 9 -5.52 -20.23 1.55
C THR A 9 -4.51 -20.44 0.41
N PHE A 10 -4.58 -19.65 -0.67
CA PHE A 10 -3.58 -19.72 -1.75
C PHE A 10 -2.17 -19.42 -1.26
N PHE A 11 -2.01 -18.37 -0.43
CA PHE A 11 -0.73 -18.03 0.16
C PHE A 11 -0.19 -19.17 1.04
N THR A 12 -0.98 -19.70 1.97
CA THR A 12 -0.55 -20.81 2.82
C THR A 12 -0.18 -22.05 2.01
N ASN A 13 -0.91 -22.35 0.94
CA ASN A 13 -0.58 -23.46 0.05
C ASN A 13 0.76 -23.26 -0.68
N SER A 14 1.11 -22.02 -1.02
CA SER A 14 2.39 -21.71 -1.66
C SER A 14 3.60 -21.91 -0.74
N LEU A 15 3.41 -21.85 0.59
CA LEU A 15 4.47 -22.06 1.58
C LEU A 15 4.96 -23.51 1.64
N PHE A 16 4.21 -24.47 1.11
CA PHE A 16 4.63 -25.88 1.05
C PHE A 16 5.56 -26.19 -0.13
N MET A 17 5.93 -25.19 -0.93
CA MET A 17 6.91 -25.34 -1.99
C MET A 17 8.33 -25.13 -1.44
N THR A 18 9.30 -25.85 -2.00
CA THR A 18 10.72 -25.57 -1.75
C THR A 18 11.08 -24.20 -2.32
N MET A 19 11.23 -23.20 -1.47
CA MET A 19 11.66 -21.85 -1.87
C MET A 19 13.19 -21.71 -1.74
N PRO A 20 13.88 -21.17 -2.76
CA PRO A 20 15.30 -20.86 -2.64
C PRO A 20 15.52 -19.73 -1.63
N TYR A 21 16.71 -19.69 -1.04
CA TYR A 21 17.10 -18.56 -0.19
C TYR A 21 17.15 -17.27 -1.00
N ALA A 22 16.47 -16.24 -0.51
CA ALA A 22 16.56 -14.92 -1.10
C ALA A 22 17.98 -14.34 -0.88
N PRO A 23 18.59 -13.72 -1.90
CA PRO A 23 19.82 -12.97 -1.69
C PRO A 23 19.52 -11.73 -0.84
N TYR A 24 20.53 -11.23 -0.12
CA TYR A 24 20.43 -9.96 0.58
C TYR A 24 20.01 -8.83 -0.37
N VAL A 25 19.17 -7.89 0.09
CA VAL A 25 18.69 -6.75 -0.70
C VAL A 25 19.87 -5.98 -1.34
N ARG A 26 20.98 -5.82 -0.62
CA ARG A 26 22.20 -5.16 -1.16
C ARG A 26 22.77 -5.84 -2.41
N ASN A 27 22.59 -7.15 -2.53
CA ASN A 27 23.08 -7.98 -3.63
C ASN A 27 22.03 -8.17 -4.75
N MET A 28 20.79 -7.71 -4.55
CA MET A 28 19.76 -7.76 -5.59
C MET A 28 20.08 -6.80 -6.73
N LEU A 29 19.65 -7.14 -7.95
CA LEU A 29 19.67 -6.22 -9.07
C LEU A 29 18.66 -5.09 -8.82
N SER A 30 19.07 -3.85 -9.12
CA SER A 30 18.14 -2.73 -9.14
C SER A 30 17.20 -2.85 -10.33
N PHE A 31 15.97 -2.42 -10.16
CA PHE A 31 14.98 -2.39 -11.23
C PHE A 31 14.11 -1.14 -11.16
N SER A 32 13.54 -0.79 -12.30
CA SER A 32 12.63 0.35 -12.41
C SER A 32 11.30 -0.10 -13.00
N VAL A 33 10.22 0.49 -12.51
CA VAL A 33 8.89 0.28 -13.05
C VAL A 33 8.41 1.59 -13.66
N LEU A 34 8.00 1.52 -14.93
CA LEU A 34 7.39 2.63 -15.65
C LEU A 34 5.89 2.39 -15.79
N THR A 35 5.08 3.34 -15.32
CA THR A 35 3.64 3.35 -15.59
C THR A 35 3.31 4.57 -16.44
N PRO A 36 3.15 4.40 -17.78
CA PRO A 36 2.63 5.47 -18.61
C PRO A 36 1.14 5.67 -18.32
N TYR A 37 0.69 6.92 -18.30
CA TYR A 37 -0.73 7.27 -18.19
C TYR A 37 -1.07 8.39 -19.17
N TYR A 38 -2.34 8.52 -19.56
CA TYR A 38 -2.77 9.60 -20.45
C TYR A 38 -3.19 10.83 -19.65
N LYS A 39 -4.50 11.04 -19.49
CA LYS A 39 -5.11 12.16 -18.75
C LYS A 39 -5.93 11.69 -17.55
N GLU A 40 -5.66 10.48 -17.08
CA GLU A 40 -6.36 9.91 -15.94
C GLU A 40 -5.85 10.51 -14.63
N ASP A 41 -6.77 10.92 -13.77
CA ASP A 41 -6.41 11.34 -12.41
C ASP A 41 -6.05 10.13 -11.53
N VAL A 42 -5.10 10.34 -10.62
CA VAL A 42 -4.59 9.29 -9.72
C VAL A 42 -5.44 9.16 -8.45
N LEU A 43 -6.08 10.25 -8.02
CA LEU A 43 -6.96 10.29 -6.87
C LEU A 43 -8.15 11.20 -7.18
N TYR A 44 -9.36 10.79 -6.81
CA TYR A 44 -10.52 11.69 -6.85
C TYR A 44 -10.29 12.90 -5.95
N SER A 45 -10.76 14.06 -6.37
CA SER A 45 -10.86 15.23 -5.51
C SER A 45 -11.95 15.03 -4.45
N TRP A 46 -11.94 15.81 -3.37
CA TRP A 46 -13.00 15.70 -2.34
C TRP A 46 -14.38 16.09 -2.90
N ASP A 47 -14.39 17.05 -3.83
CA ASP A 47 -15.62 17.59 -4.42
C ASP A 47 -16.25 16.55 -5.37
N GLU A 48 -15.46 15.92 -6.24
CA GLU A 48 -15.90 14.82 -7.12
C GLU A 48 -16.56 13.66 -6.37
N LEU A 49 -16.16 13.40 -5.12
CA LEU A 49 -16.76 12.32 -4.34
C LEU A 49 -18.21 12.59 -3.94
N HIS A 50 -18.58 13.86 -3.81
CA HIS A 50 -19.88 14.32 -3.33
C HIS A 50 -20.73 14.93 -4.44
N GLU A 51 -20.14 15.21 -5.60
CA GLU A 51 -20.85 15.62 -6.80
C GLU A 51 -21.86 14.53 -7.19
N GLU A 52 -23.11 14.95 -7.39
CA GLU A 52 -24.20 14.07 -7.77
C GLU A 52 -24.34 14.04 -9.29
N ASN A 53 -24.48 12.83 -9.83
CA ASN A 53 -24.81 12.65 -11.26
C ASN A 53 -26.29 13.04 -11.52
N GLU A 54 -26.74 12.90 -12.77
CA GLU A 54 -28.13 13.19 -13.21
C GLU A 54 -29.22 12.50 -12.36
N ASP A 55 -28.88 11.34 -11.77
CA ASP A 55 -29.77 10.56 -10.89
C ASP A 55 -29.71 10.96 -9.40
N GLY A 56 -28.95 12.00 -9.03
CA GLY A 56 -28.75 12.41 -7.63
C GLY A 56 -27.80 11.49 -6.84
N ILE A 57 -26.95 10.72 -7.52
CA ILE A 57 -26.07 9.71 -6.91
C ILE A 57 -24.62 10.18 -7.00
N SER A 58 -23.95 10.25 -5.84
CA SER A 58 -22.51 10.54 -5.75
C SER A 58 -21.65 9.28 -5.78
N ILE A 59 -20.39 9.43 -6.19
CA ILE A 59 -19.40 8.32 -6.27
C ILE A 59 -19.23 7.66 -4.90
N LEU A 60 -19.12 8.48 -3.84
CA LEU A 60 -18.95 7.96 -2.48
C LEU A 60 -20.16 7.14 -2.04
N PHE A 61 -21.37 7.65 -2.27
CA PHE A 61 -22.60 6.94 -1.93
C PHE A 61 -22.71 5.61 -2.69
N TYR A 62 -22.44 5.63 -3.99
CA TYR A 62 -22.46 4.44 -4.83
C TYR A 62 -21.52 3.34 -4.30
N LEU A 63 -20.25 3.70 -4.03
CA LEU A 63 -19.25 2.74 -3.55
C LEU A 63 -19.55 2.20 -2.15
N GLN A 64 -20.10 3.02 -1.26
CA GLN A 64 -20.57 2.56 0.05
C GLN A 64 -21.70 1.54 -0.07
N LYS A 65 -22.58 1.71 -1.06
CA LYS A 65 -23.70 0.79 -1.31
C LYS A 65 -23.26 -0.55 -1.89
N ILE A 66 -22.29 -0.56 -2.80
CA ILE A 66 -21.82 -1.81 -3.40
C ILE A 66 -20.78 -2.56 -2.55
N TYR A 67 -20.08 -1.88 -1.62
CA TYR A 67 -19.10 -2.47 -0.70
C TYR A 67 -19.37 -2.13 0.79
N PRO A 68 -20.55 -2.48 1.34
CA PRO A 68 -20.94 -2.06 2.68
C PRO A 68 -20.06 -2.68 3.77
N ASP A 69 -19.63 -3.93 3.60
CA ASP A 69 -18.74 -4.62 4.54
C ASP A 69 -17.32 -4.03 4.51
N GLU A 70 -16.78 -3.73 3.33
CA GLU A 70 -15.46 -3.10 3.21
C GLU A 70 -15.43 -1.67 3.74
N TRP A 71 -16.54 -0.94 3.62
CA TRP A 71 -16.69 0.39 4.22
C TRP A 71 -16.72 0.32 5.74
N SER A 72 -17.49 -0.62 6.31
CA SER A 72 -17.52 -0.87 7.76
C SER A 72 -16.12 -1.20 8.29
N ASN A 73 -15.40 -2.13 7.64
CA ASN A 73 -14.02 -2.50 7.99
C ASN A 73 -13.03 -1.34 7.83
N PHE A 74 -13.32 -0.38 6.95
CA PHE A 74 -12.51 0.83 6.80
C PHE A 74 -12.76 1.79 7.96
N LEU A 75 -14.03 2.08 8.28
CA LEU A 75 -14.39 2.91 9.42
C LEU A 75 -13.87 2.35 10.75
N GLU A 76 -13.92 1.04 10.94
CA GLU A 76 -13.36 0.38 12.12
C GLU A 76 -11.85 0.64 12.22
N ARG A 77 -11.10 0.48 11.13
CA ARG A 77 -9.63 0.66 11.12
C ARG A 77 -9.18 2.10 11.33
N ILE A 78 -9.87 3.08 10.74
CA ILE A 78 -9.49 4.48 10.91
C ILE A 78 -9.76 4.98 12.34
N ASN A 79 -10.76 4.37 13.01
CA ASN A 79 -11.15 4.72 14.37
C ASN A 79 -10.41 3.89 15.44
N ASP A 80 -9.62 2.88 15.05
CA ASP A 80 -8.84 2.08 16.00
C ASP A 80 -7.64 2.91 16.50
N PRO A 81 -7.59 3.27 17.80
CA PRO A 81 -6.51 4.06 18.37
C PRO A 81 -5.14 3.36 18.28
N LYS A 82 -5.10 2.03 18.15
CA LYS A 82 -3.85 1.26 18.05
C LYS A 82 -3.17 1.37 16.69
N LEU A 83 -3.92 1.74 15.66
CA LEU A 83 -3.42 1.76 14.28
C LEU A 83 -2.85 3.12 13.86
N GLY A 84 -2.90 4.13 14.73
CA GLY A 84 -2.30 5.44 14.49
C GLY A 84 -2.92 6.21 13.32
N TYR A 85 -4.13 5.85 12.87
CA TYR A 85 -4.85 6.59 11.83
C TYR A 85 -5.55 7.83 12.37
N ALA A 86 -5.75 7.93 13.69
CA ALA A 86 -6.43 9.06 14.33
C ALA A 86 -5.74 10.42 14.08
N SER A 87 -4.43 10.42 13.81
CA SER A 87 -3.66 11.63 13.48
C SER A 87 -3.65 11.96 11.98
N LYS A 88 -4.15 11.08 11.12
CA LYS A 88 -4.18 11.29 9.66
C LYS A 88 -5.46 11.99 9.24
N ASP A 89 -5.39 12.73 8.13
CA ASP A 89 -6.57 13.39 7.58
C ASP A 89 -7.61 12.35 7.12
N SER A 90 -8.75 12.34 7.82
CA SER A 90 -9.88 11.46 7.52
C SER A 90 -10.35 11.63 6.07
N LYS A 91 -10.32 12.86 5.53
CA LYS A 91 -10.71 13.14 4.15
C LYS A 91 -9.79 12.43 3.16
N GLU A 92 -8.49 12.48 3.36
CA GLU A 92 -7.52 11.78 2.52
C GLU A 92 -7.72 10.27 2.56
N LEU A 93 -7.97 9.71 3.75
CA LEU A 93 -8.22 8.27 3.91
C LEU A 93 -9.45 7.83 3.12
N VAL A 94 -10.53 8.62 3.14
CA VAL A 94 -11.73 8.36 2.34
C VAL A 94 -11.44 8.48 0.85
N ARG A 95 -10.74 9.54 0.41
CA ARG A 95 -10.33 9.72 -0.99
C ARG A 95 -9.52 8.55 -1.51
N HIS A 96 -8.56 8.07 -0.72
CA HIS A 96 -7.81 6.86 -1.04
C HIS A 96 -8.72 5.63 -1.11
N TRP A 97 -9.59 5.41 -0.12
CA TRP A 97 -10.50 4.26 -0.12
C TRP A 97 -11.38 4.21 -1.38
N VAL A 98 -11.91 5.35 -1.81
CA VAL A 98 -12.72 5.48 -3.02
C VAL A 98 -11.86 5.29 -4.27
N SER A 99 -10.73 6.00 -4.38
CA SER A 99 -9.87 5.94 -5.57
C SER A 99 -9.30 4.54 -5.80
N TYR A 100 -9.01 3.78 -4.73
CA TYR A 100 -8.58 2.39 -4.85
C TYR A 100 -9.68 1.44 -5.37
N ARG A 101 -10.93 1.87 -5.44
CA ARG A 101 -12.07 1.10 -5.99
C ARG A 101 -12.53 1.64 -7.34
N GLY A 102 -12.47 2.96 -7.55
CA GLY A 102 -12.92 3.62 -8.76
C GLY A 102 -11.83 3.86 -9.81
N GLN A 103 -10.57 4.11 -9.42
CA GLN A 103 -9.52 4.55 -10.35
C GLN A 103 -8.46 3.47 -10.60
N THR A 104 -8.25 3.15 -11.87
CA THR A 104 -7.26 2.15 -12.30
C THR A 104 -5.84 2.60 -12.03
N LEU A 105 -5.48 3.84 -12.39
CA LEU A 105 -4.13 4.37 -12.14
C LEU A 105 -3.77 4.38 -10.65
N SER A 106 -4.72 4.78 -9.78
CA SER A 106 -4.56 4.72 -8.32
C SER A 106 -4.19 3.32 -7.82
N ARG A 107 -4.90 2.29 -8.31
CA ARG A 107 -4.65 0.88 -7.97
C ARG A 107 -3.30 0.41 -8.48
N THR A 108 -2.93 0.79 -9.70
CA THR A 108 -1.65 0.43 -10.31
C THR A 108 -0.49 1.05 -9.56
N VAL A 109 -0.51 2.37 -9.32
CA VAL A 109 0.52 3.09 -8.57
C VAL A 109 0.69 2.47 -7.18
N ARG A 110 -0.41 2.27 -6.45
CA ARG A 110 -0.38 1.62 -5.14
C ARG A 110 0.22 0.22 -5.20
N GLY A 111 -0.18 -0.57 -6.20
CA GLY A 111 0.31 -1.93 -6.40
C GLY A 111 1.81 -1.98 -6.67
N MET A 112 2.31 -1.12 -7.56
CA MET A 112 3.74 -1.04 -7.88
C MET A 112 4.55 -0.54 -6.69
N MET A 113 4.01 0.36 -5.88
CA MET A 113 4.65 0.82 -4.65
C MET A 113 4.78 -0.27 -3.57
N TYR A 114 4.05 -1.39 -3.69
CA TYR A 114 4.29 -2.54 -2.81
C TYR A 114 5.66 -3.18 -3.03
N TYR A 115 6.28 -3.05 -4.20
CA TYR A 115 7.67 -3.50 -4.38
C TYR A 115 8.61 -2.74 -3.45
N ARG A 116 8.44 -1.41 -3.36
CA ARG A 116 9.21 -0.58 -2.43
C ARG A 116 9.01 -1.05 -0.99
N GLN A 117 7.76 -1.20 -0.55
CA GLN A 117 7.44 -1.63 0.82
C GLN A 117 7.95 -3.04 1.14
N ALA A 118 7.90 -3.95 0.17
CA ALA A 118 8.42 -5.31 0.33
C ALA A 118 9.95 -5.30 0.50
N LEU A 119 10.66 -4.47 -0.27
CA LEU A 119 12.11 -4.31 -0.15
C LEU A 119 12.52 -3.68 1.19
N ASP A 120 11.78 -2.67 1.66
CA ASP A 120 12.02 -2.08 2.99
C ASP A 120 11.88 -3.14 4.10
N LEU A 121 10.78 -3.90 4.03
CA LEU A 121 10.53 -4.97 4.99
C LEU A 121 11.61 -6.05 4.91
N GLN A 122 11.96 -6.50 3.71
CA GLN A 122 12.99 -7.52 3.53
C GLN A 122 14.34 -7.03 4.06
N CYS A 123 14.74 -5.80 3.73
CA CYS A 123 15.98 -5.23 4.24
C CYS A 123 15.93 -5.14 5.77
N PHE A 124 14.83 -4.67 6.36
CA PHE A 124 14.69 -4.66 7.81
C PHE A 124 14.88 -6.04 8.42
N LEU A 125 14.23 -7.07 7.87
CA LEU A 125 14.33 -8.46 8.36
C LEU A 125 15.75 -9.05 8.21
N GLU A 126 16.53 -8.60 7.23
CA GLU A 126 17.91 -9.06 7.02
C GLU A 126 18.91 -8.52 8.06
N TYR A 127 18.63 -7.35 8.66
CA TYR A 127 19.50 -6.69 9.64
C TYR A 127 18.91 -6.63 11.05
N ALA A 128 17.64 -6.99 11.24
CA ALA A 128 17.03 -7.11 12.55
C ALA A 128 17.59 -8.33 13.29
N GLU A 129 18.10 -8.14 14.51
CA GLU A 129 18.44 -9.24 15.42
C GLU A 129 17.15 -9.94 15.92
N ASP A 130 17.25 -11.21 16.34
CA ASP A 130 16.10 -12.05 16.75
C ASP A 130 15.21 -11.40 17.84
N THR A 131 15.77 -10.54 18.69
CA THR A 131 15.05 -9.80 19.74
C THR A 131 14.14 -8.69 19.20
N VAL A 132 14.46 -8.13 18.02
CA VAL A 132 13.71 -7.05 17.36
C VAL A 132 12.51 -7.60 16.57
N MET A 133 12.60 -8.84 16.10
CA MET A 133 11.56 -9.52 15.32
C MET A 133 10.23 -9.66 16.07
N PHE A 134 10.27 -9.84 17.39
CA PHE A 134 9.07 -10.00 18.23
C PHE A 134 8.29 -8.69 18.50
N GLY A 135 8.92 -7.52 18.35
CA GLY A 135 8.24 -6.22 18.47
C GLY A 135 7.35 -5.89 17.27
N GLY A 136 7.61 -6.52 16.12
CA GLY A 136 6.91 -6.30 14.86
C GLY A 136 7.33 -5.00 14.15
N TYR A 137 7.25 -5.01 12.81
CA TYR A 137 7.61 -3.88 11.94
C TYR A 137 6.88 -2.55 12.23
N ARG A 138 5.86 -2.55 13.09
CA ARG A 138 5.06 -1.36 13.41
C ARG A 138 5.44 -0.67 14.73
N THR A 139 6.34 -1.24 15.53
CA THR A 139 6.84 -0.63 16.78
C THR A 139 8.24 0.00 16.62
N ILE A 140 8.70 0.15 15.38
CA ILE A 140 10.04 0.61 15.00
C ILE A 140 10.41 1.99 15.59
N GLU A 141 9.43 2.82 15.96
CA GLU A 141 9.68 4.15 16.51
C GLU A 141 10.20 4.19 17.96
N GLN A 142 10.36 3.04 18.64
CA GLN A 142 10.64 3.02 20.08
C GLN A 142 12.13 2.96 20.49
N SER A 143 13.07 2.76 19.54
CA SER A 143 14.52 2.69 19.85
C SER A 143 15.39 3.35 18.79
N ASP A 144 16.39 4.13 19.22
CA ASP A 144 17.36 4.81 18.35
C ASP A 144 18.13 3.84 17.42
N ALA A 145 18.33 2.60 17.86
CA ALA A 145 18.96 1.57 17.03
C ALA A 145 18.03 1.14 15.87
N HIS A 146 16.72 1.02 16.12
CA HIS A 146 15.74 0.65 15.10
C HIS A 146 15.59 1.74 14.05
N LYS A 147 15.65 3.01 14.46
CA LYS A 147 15.59 4.15 13.56
C LYS A 147 16.75 4.12 12.55
N LYS A 148 17.98 3.82 13.00
CA LYS A 148 19.15 3.71 12.09
C LYS A 148 19.00 2.58 11.07
N ILE A 149 18.50 1.41 11.50
CA ILE A 149 18.25 0.27 10.60
C ILE A 149 17.17 0.64 9.58
N PHE A 150 16.12 1.32 10.02
CA PHE A 150 15.05 1.79 9.16
C PHE A 150 15.53 2.82 8.13
N ASP A 151 16.29 3.82 8.55
CA ASP A 151 16.87 4.84 7.65
C ASP A 151 17.80 4.18 6.61
N TYR A 152 18.62 3.22 7.04
CA TYR A 152 19.49 2.45 6.14
C TYR A 152 18.67 1.60 5.16
N ALA A 153 17.61 0.93 5.63
CA ALA A 153 16.72 0.13 4.79
C ALA A 153 16.04 0.99 3.73
N GLN A 154 15.52 2.16 4.10
CA GLN A 154 14.92 3.11 3.16
C GLN A 154 15.91 3.56 2.10
N ALA A 155 17.12 3.95 2.50
CA ALA A 155 18.16 4.39 1.56
C ALA A 155 18.56 3.27 0.58
N LEU A 156 18.68 2.03 1.07
CA LEU A 156 18.99 0.89 0.22
C LEU A 156 17.84 0.58 -0.75
N THR A 157 16.59 0.62 -0.29
CA THR A 157 15.42 0.42 -1.14
C THR A 157 15.35 1.47 -2.25
N ASP A 158 15.64 2.73 -1.96
CA ASP A 158 15.63 3.81 -2.97
C ASP A 158 16.73 3.62 -4.04
N LEU A 159 17.84 2.96 -3.70
CA LEU A 159 18.86 2.55 -4.68
C LEU A 159 18.45 1.33 -5.52
N LYS A 160 17.57 0.48 -5.00
CA LYS A 160 17.16 -0.78 -5.64
C LYS A 160 15.90 -0.65 -6.47
N PHE A 161 15.00 0.25 -6.11
CA PHE A 161 13.72 0.40 -6.77
C PHE A 161 13.45 1.85 -7.12
N THR A 162 13.18 2.09 -8.40
CA THR A 162 12.73 3.39 -8.88
C THR A 162 11.38 3.24 -9.56
N TYR A 163 10.41 4.03 -9.11
CA TYR A 163 9.10 4.09 -9.75
C TYR A 163 8.95 5.39 -10.53
N VAL A 164 8.64 5.28 -11.82
CA VAL A 164 8.44 6.42 -12.71
C VAL A 164 7.02 6.38 -13.26
N VAL A 165 6.30 7.49 -13.07
CA VAL A 165 4.97 7.71 -13.63
C VAL A 165 5.08 8.85 -14.63
N SER A 166 4.75 8.60 -15.89
CA SER A 166 4.90 9.59 -16.96
C SER A 166 3.62 9.75 -17.77
N CYS A 167 3.20 10.99 -17.97
CA CYS A 167 2.13 11.29 -18.91
C CYS A 167 2.62 11.02 -20.34
N GLN A 168 1.95 10.12 -21.04
CA GLN A 168 2.22 9.80 -22.43
C GLN A 168 1.05 10.29 -23.29
N VAL A 169 1.16 11.54 -23.72
CA VAL A 169 0.30 12.09 -24.77
C VAL A 169 0.83 11.56 -26.09
N TYR A 170 0.30 10.43 -26.57
CA TYR A 170 0.52 10.04 -27.96
C TYR A 170 -0.06 11.15 -28.85
N GLY A 171 0.81 11.77 -29.66
CA GLY A 171 0.44 12.78 -30.64
C GLY A 171 -0.16 12.18 -31.90
#